data_AF-A0A8D4VKL7-F1
#
_entry.id   AF-A0A8D4VKL7-F1
#
_cell.length_a   1.000
_cell.length_b   1.000
_cell.length_c   1.000
_cell.angle_alpha   90.00
_cell.angle_beta   90.00
_cell.angle_gamma   90.00
#
_symmetry.space_group_name_H-M   'P 1'
#
loop_
_entity.id
_entity.type
_entity.pdbx_description
1 polymer ?
#
loop_
_entity_poly.entity_id
_entity_poly.type
_entity_poly.pdbx_seq_one_letter_code
_entity_poly.pdbx_strand_id
1 'polypeptide(L)'
;MWDVNLLAAVRTIESTMPMVIYRFLVSLAVGLAYMLSVLGGAGIGFAIGAYGNNPGPIASTGAFVGFAACVWLVYKIRHSLLHAVRASHLLILVENRDGRPLPAGRAQVDYAKQQTTERFPSVTELARLDDALRGCLRSLPAIGCDWSACLPVKQPHVVKAVQMALGQVAASVGDVLLAAVLRRKDANAWRSGLAALESCAAQWPRFYKNAAWMYGFVYAGWLVSFLVIQVPVFNIAAALPMSAGIWPLVFAIALSWVLKAAFLEPIATAALLEYYFKHMEGQTPDAACRAKLAEVAAYRELQARAAGN
;
A
#
# COMPACT_ATOMS: atom_id res chain seq x y z
N MET A 1 -23.09 11.33 4.95
CA MET A 1 -22.91 10.34 6.04
C MET A 1 -21.51 9.68 6.01
N TRP A 2 -20.52 10.34 5.41
CA TRP A 2 -19.09 10.01 5.46
C TRP A 2 -18.36 11.36 5.53
N ASP A 3 -17.46 11.59 6.49
CA ASP A 3 -16.85 12.91 6.74
C ASP A 3 -15.59 13.16 5.88
N VAL A 4 -15.38 12.34 4.85
CA VAL A 4 -14.19 12.36 4.01
C VAL A 4 -14.48 13.15 2.74
N ASN A 5 -13.75 14.24 2.52
CA ASN A 5 -13.98 15.13 1.40
C ASN A 5 -13.08 14.76 0.19
N LEU A 6 -13.61 13.90 -0.69
CA LEU A 6 -12.90 13.43 -1.88
C LEU A 6 -12.43 14.59 -2.79
N LEU A 7 -13.22 15.66 -2.90
CA LEU A 7 -12.87 16.80 -3.74
C LEU A 7 -11.67 17.58 -3.18
N ALA A 8 -11.60 17.73 -1.85
CA ALA A 8 -10.45 18.32 -1.18
C ALA A 8 -9.18 17.45 -1.34
N ALA A 9 -9.34 16.11 -1.26
CA ALA A 9 -8.24 15.18 -1.49
C ALA A 9 -7.70 15.24 -2.92
N VAL A 10 -8.57 15.34 -3.93
CA VAL A 10 -8.16 15.50 -5.34
C VAL A 10 -7.41 16.82 -5.56
N ARG A 11 -7.90 17.92 -4.96
CA ARG A 11 -7.21 19.23 -5.03
C ARG A 11 -5.86 19.23 -4.32
N THR A 12 -5.76 18.51 -3.21
CA THR A 12 -4.49 18.29 -2.49
C THR A 12 -3.50 17.51 -3.36
N ILE A 13 -3.99 16.55 -4.15
CA ILE A 13 -3.17 15.78 -5.09
C ILE A 13 -2.71 16.62 -6.27
N GLU A 14 -3.51 17.56 -6.74
CA GLU A 14 -3.10 18.49 -7.79
C GLU A 14 -1.82 19.25 -7.40
N SER A 15 -1.73 19.72 -6.15
CA SER A 15 -0.52 20.35 -5.61
C SER A 15 0.67 19.38 -5.37
N THR A 16 0.43 18.07 -5.33
CA THR A 16 1.46 17.04 -5.16
C THR A 16 1.66 16.17 -6.40
N MET A 17 1.12 16.60 -7.55
CA MET A 17 1.15 15.91 -8.84
C MET A 17 2.54 15.43 -9.26
N PRO A 18 3.63 16.22 -9.12
CA PRO A 18 4.97 15.76 -9.46
C PRO A 18 5.37 14.46 -8.74
N MET A 19 4.99 14.30 -7.47
CA MET A 19 5.27 13.09 -6.71
C MET A 19 4.34 11.93 -7.10
N VAL A 20 3.07 12.22 -7.43
CA VAL A 20 2.13 11.22 -7.95
C VAL A 20 2.60 10.69 -9.32
N ILE A 21 3.09 11.57 -10.20
CA ILE A 21 3.70 11.19 -11.48
C ILE A 21 4.96 10.34 -11.24
N TYR A 22 5.82 10.73 -10.29
CA TYR A 22 7.00 9.93 -9.96
C TYR A 22 6.61 8.52 -9.47
N ARG A 23 5.58 8.41 -8.61
CA ARG A 23 5.01 7.12 -8.19
C ARG A 23 4.45 6.35 -9.37
N PHE A 24 3.72 7.00 -10.27
CA PHE A 24 3.22 6.38 -11.50
C PHE A 24 4.35 5.81 -12.35
N LEU A 25 5.42 6.57 -12.58
CA LEU A 25 6.59 6.10 -13.33
C LEU A 25 7.27 4.91 -12.67
N VAL A 26 7.43 4.92 -11.33
CA VAL A 26 8.00 3.79 -10.59
C VAL A 26 7.09 2.56 -10.65
N SER A 27 5.79 2.71 -10.42
CA SER A 27 4.81 1.62 -10.51
C SER A 27 4.71 1.07 -11.94
N LEU A 28 4.76 1.93 -12.95
CA LEU A 28 4.77 1.55 -14.35
C LEU A 28 6.05 0.78 -14.69
N ALA A 29 7.22 1.25 -14.25
CA ALA A 29 8.49 0.54 -14.44
C ALA A 29 8.45 -0.87 -13.82
N VAL A 30 7.85 -1.01 -12.63
CA VAL A 30 7.64 -2.33 -12.00
C VAL A 30 6.68 -3.19 -12.83
N GLY A 31 5.54 -2.65 -13.27
CA GLY A 31 4.59 -3.36 -14.13
C GLY A 31 5.22 -3.83 -15.45
N LEU A 32 6.01 -2.97 -16.10
CA LEU A 32 6.74 -3.29 -17.32
C LEU A 32 7.84 -4.33 -17.06
N ALA A 33 8.57 -4.23 -15.94
CA ALA A 33 9.56 -5.23 -15.56
C ALA A 33 8.92 -6.62 -15.39
N TYR A 34 7.73 -6.70 -14.80
CA TYR A 34 6.96 -7.95 -14.73
C TYR A 34 6.65 -8.50 -16.12
N MET A 35 6.14 -7.66 -17.01
CA MET A 35 5.81 -8.07 -18.39
C MET A 35 7.04 -8.56 -19.14
N LEU A 36 8.14 -7.79 -19.10
CA LEU A 36 9.39 -8.15 -19.77
C LEU A 36 10.01 -9.42 -19.20
N SER A 37 9.93 -9.63 -17.89
CA SER A 37 10.44 -10.85 -17.26
C SER A 37 9.64 -12.09 -17.67
N VAL A 38 8.30 -11.96 -17.77
CA VAL A 38 7.43 -13.03 -18.29
C VAL A 38 7.75 -13.32 -19.75
N LEU A 39 7.82 -12.28 -20.60
CA LEU A 39 8.10 -12.42 -22.02
C LEU A 39 9.50 -12.99 -22.27
N GLY A 40 10.50 -12.53 -21.54
CA GLY A 40 11.87 -13.04 -21.59
C GLY A 40 11.95 -14.50 -21.14
N GLY A 41 11.28 -14.85 -20.04
CA GLY A 41 11.16 -16.23 -19.57
C GLY A 41 10.48 -17.14 -20.61
N ALA A 42 9.38 -16.66 -21.21
CA ALA A 42 8.68 -17.38 -22.27
C ALA A 42 9.57 -17.58 -23.51
N GLY A 43 10.30 -16.54 -23.92
CA GLY A 43 11.22 -16.57 -25.06
C GLY A 43 12.38 -17.56 -24.86
N ILE A 44 12.99 -17.57 -23.67
CA ILE A 44 14.03 -18.55 -23.32
C ILE A 44 13.44 -19.97 -23.33
N GLY A 45 12.26 -20.17 -22.73
CA GLY A 45 11.58 -21.46 -22.73
C GLY A 45 11.23 -21.95 -24.15
N PHE A 46 10.78 -21.05 -25.02
CA PHE A 46 10.54 -21.36 -26.42
C PHE A 46 11.83 -21.75 -27.15
N ALA A 47 12.92 -21.00 -26.95
CA ALA A 47 14.22 -21.29 -27.56
C ALA A 47 14.77 -22.67 -27.15
N ILE A 48 14.68 -23.01 -25.85
CA ILE A 48 15.08 -24.34 -25.35
C ILE A 48 14.15 -25.42 -25.92
N GLY A 49 12.85 -25.16 -25.93
CA GLY A 49 11.85 -26.11 -26.39
C GLY A 49 11.86 -26.35 -27.90
N ALA A 50 12.40 -25.42 -28.70
CA ALA A 50 12.59 -25.57 -30.14
C ALA A 50 13.66 -26.63 -30.49
N TYR A 51 14.59 -26.95 -29.58
CA TYR A 51 15.52 -28.07 -29.73
C TYR A 51 14.89 -29.43 -29.41
N GLY A 52 13.67 -29.46 -28.89
CA GLY A 52 12.89 -30.68 -28.65
C GLY A 52 11.55 -30.69 -29.40
N ASN A 53 10.80 -31.78 -29.28
CA ASN A 53 9.49 -31.92 -29.96
C ASN A 53 8.32 -31.18 -29.25
N ASN A 54 8.56 -30.39 -28.18
CA ASN A 54 7.49 -29.79 -27.36
C ASN A 54 7.75 -28.31 -26.97
N PRO A 55 7.77 -27.36 -27.94
CA PRO A 55 8.10 -25.96 -27.66
C PRO A 55 7.06 -25.20 -26.81
N GLY A 56 5.76 -25.53 -26.94
CA GLY A 56 4.68 -24.82 -26.25
C GLY A 56 4.71 -24.94 -24.71
N PRO A 57 4.70 -26.16 -24.14
CA PRO A 57 4.75 -26.35 -22.69
C PRO A 57 6.01 -25.79 -22.03
N ILE A 58 7.17 -25.89 -22.71
CA ILE A 58 8.45 -25.40 -22.19
C ILE A 58 8.47 -23.86 -22.15
N ALA A 59 7.88 -23.19 -23.16
CA ALA A 59 7.69 -21.75 -23.15
C ALA A 59 6.80 -21.27 -21.98
N SER A 60 5.70 -21.99 -21.70
CA SER A 60 4.82 -21.66 -20.57
C SER A 60 5.55 -21.76 -19.22
N THR A 61 6.31 -22.84 -19.01
CA THR A 61 7.13 -23.02 -17.81
C THR A 61 8.19 -21.92 -17.68
N GLY A 62 8.86 -21.56 -18.77
CA GLY A 62 9.80 -20.44 -18.81
C GLY A 62 9.16 -19.11 -18.39
N ALA A 63 7.93 -18.85 -18.83
CA ALA A 63 7.17 -17.67 -18.46
C ALA A 63 6.82 -17.63 -16.95
N PHE A 64 6.44 -18.77 -16.35
CA PHE A 64 6.23 -18.87 -14.91
C PHE A 64 7.52 -18.67 -14.09
N VAL A 65 8.64 -19.22 -14.57
CA VAL A 65 9.95 -18.99 -13.94
C VAL A 65 10.34 -17.50 -14.02
N GLY A 66 10.15 -16.88 -15.18
CA GLY A 66 10.36 -15.43 -15.36
C GLY A 66 9.47 -14.59 -14.46
N PHE A 67 8.19 -14.96 -14.30
CA PHE A 67 7.28 -14.31 -13.36
C PHE A 67 7.76 -14.44 -11.91
N ALA A 68 8.09 -15.66 -11.47
CA ALA A 68 8.54 -15.94 -10.11
C ALA A 68 9.84 -15.20 -9.78
N ALA A 69 10.79 -15.17 -10.71
CA ALA A 69 12.04 -14.43 -10.57
C ALA A 69 11.79 -12.92 -10.41
N CYS A 70 10.85 -12.36 -11.18
CA CYS A 70 10.47 -10.95 -11.05
C CYS A 70 9.79 -10.67 -9.72
N VAL A 71 8.86 -11.52 -9.27
CA VAL A 71 8.22 -11.40 -7.95
C VAL A 71 9.26 -11.40 -6.84
N TRP A 72 10.22 -12.31 -6.90
CA TRP A 72 11.31 -12.38 -5.93
C TRP A 72 12.19 -11.12 -5.95
N LEU A 73 12.53 -10.62 -7.14
CA LEU A 73 13.34 -9.41 -7.29
C LEU A 73 12.61 -8.17 -6.74
N VAL A 74 11.34 -7.98 -7.11
CA VAL A 74 10.50 -6.90 -6.59
C VAL A 74 10.32 -7.02 -5.08
N TYR A 75 10.16 -8.25 -4.55
CA TYR A 75 10.10 -8.49 -3.12
C TYR A 75 11.38 -8.03 -2.40
N LYS A 76 12.55 -8.16 -3.03
CA LYS A 76 13.82 -7.67 -2.48
C LYS A 76 13.94 -6.16 -2.57
N ILE A 77 13.54 -5.56 -3.70
CA ILE A 77 13.61 -4.11 -3.94
C ILE A 77 12.59 -3.34 -3.08
N ARG A 78 11.46 -3.95 -2.72
CA ARG A 78 10.38 -3.30 -1.98
C ARG A 78 10.88 -2.64 -0.69
N HIS A 79 11.84 -3.27 -0.02
CA HIS A 79 12.35 -2.82 1.27
C HIS A 79 13.12 -1.49 1.15
N SER A 80 13.85 -1.26 0.05
CA SER A 80 14.70 -0.08 -0.11
C SER A 80 14.02 1.05 -0.89
N LEU A 81 13.50 0.76 -2.09
CA LEU A 81 13.03 1.82 -2.99
C LEU A 81 11.56 2.16 -2.79
N LEU A 82 10.67 1.17 -2.76
CA LEU A 82 9.23 1.42 -2.71
C LEU A 82 8.79 2.07 -1.39
N HIS A 83 9.40 1.67 -0.26
CA HIS A 83 9.12 2.30 1.04
C HIS A 83 9.62 3.74 1.10
N ALA A 84 10.83 4.01 0.61
CA ALA A 84 11.37 5.37 0.56
C ALA A 84 10.49 6.30 -0.30
N VAL A 85 10.11 5.86 -1.50
CA VAL A 85 9.21 6.61 -2.40
C VAL A 85 7.85 6.86 -1.74
N ARG A 86 7.29 5.85 -1.05
CA ARG A 86 6.02 6.00 -0.34
C ARG A 86 6.15 7.01 0.81
N ALA A 87 7.17 6.91 1.64
CA ALA A 87 7.39 7.81 2.76
C ALA A 87 7.61 9.27 2.30
N SER A 88 8.38 9.50 1.25
CA SER A 88 8.54 10.85 0.67
C SER A 88 7.23 11.44 0.19
N HIS A 89 6.34 10.62 -0.37
CA HIS A 89 5.02 11.11 -0.78
C HIS A 89 4.14 11.44 0.42
N LEU A 90 4.16 10.61 1.47
CA LEU A 90 3.44 10.87 2.71
C LEU A 90 3.89 12.18 3.37
N LEU A 91 5.21 12.44 3.37
CA LEU A 91 5.77 13.67 3.88
C LEU A 91 5.22 14.89 3.15
N ILE A 92 5.24 14.90 1.82
CA ILE A 92 4.70 16.02 1.03
C ILE A 92 3.20 16.23 1.35
N LEU A 93 2.41 15.16 1.45
CA LEU A 93 0.98 15.27 1.78
C LEU A 93 0.76 15.97 3.12
N VAL A 94 1.59 15.66 4.11
CA VAL A 94 1.55 16.30 5.44
C VAL A 94 1.99 17.77 5.36
N GLU A 95 3.08 18.06 4.66
CA GLU A 95 3.58 19.43 4.54
C GLU A 95 2.63 20.34 3.77
N ASN A 96 1.99 19.82 2.71
CA ASN A 96 0.95 20.52 1.98
C ASN A 96 -0.25 20.85 2.89
N ARG A 97 -0.66 19.88 3.71
CA ARG A 97 -1.74 20.06 4.69
C ARG A 97 -1.38 21.12 5.75
N ASP A 98 -0.13 21.12 6.22
CA ASP A 98 0.38 22.12 7.16
C ASP A 98 0.62 23.51 6.50
N GLY A 99 0.28 23.68 5.21
CA GLY A 99 0.37 24.95 4.48
C GLY A 99 1.79 25.38 4.15
N ARG A 100 2.76 24.45 4.17
CA ARG A 100 4.15 24.77 3.84
C ARG A 100 4.32 24.99 2.34
N PRO A 101 5.15 25.95 1.91
CA PRO A 101 5.45 26.14 0.49
C PRO A 101 6.20 24.93 -0.04
N LEU A 102 5.63 24.27 -1.04
CA LEU A 102 6.24 23.12 -1.70
C LEU A 102 6.94 23.56 -3.00
N PRO A 103 8.19 23.12 -3.25
CA PRO A 103 8.84 23.39 -4.51
C PRO A 103 8.07 22.71 -5.65
N ALA A 104 7.97 23.37 -6.80
CA ALA A 104 7.23 22.85 -7.95
C ALA A 104 8.09 21.88 -8.80
N GLY A 105 7.43 20.95 -9.49
CA GLY A 105 8.07 20.06 -10.46
C GLY A 105 9.04 19.05 -9.84
N ARG A 106 10.17 18.79 -10.52
CA ARG A 106 11.16 17.79 -10.08
C ARG A 106 11.78 18.10 -8.72
N ALA A 107 11.97 19.39 -8.41
CA ALA A 107 12.51 19.83 -7.12
C ALA A 107 11.65 19.37 -5.93
N GLN A 108 10.35 19.15 -6.12
CA GLN A 108 9.46 18.57 -5.11
C GLN A 108 9.88 17.16 -4.71
N VAL A 109 10.23 16.34 -5.69
CA VAL A 109 10.62 14.94 -5.48
C VAL A 109 11.95 14.87 -4.74
N ASP A 110 12.91 15.71 -5.14
CA ASP A 110 14.23 15.75 -4.53
C ASP A 110 14.17 16.29 -3.09
N TYR A 111 13.41 17.36 -2.86
CA TYR A 111 13.15 17.90 -1.53
C TYR A 111 12.52 16.85 -0.61
N ALA A 112 11.50 16.12 -1.08
CA ALA A 112 10.83 15.11 -0.27
C ALA A 112 11.71 13.91 0.06
N LYS A 113 12.53 13.46 -0.89
CA LYS A 113 13.53 12.42 -0.65
C LYS A 113 14.54 12.88 0.40
N GLN A 114 15.09 14.08 0.24
CA GLN A 114 16.06 14.65 1.17
C GLN A 114 15.48 14.73 2.59
N GLN A 115 14.31 15.34 2.75
CA GLN A 115 13.67 15.48 4.06
C GLN A 115 13.29 14.12 4.69
N THR A 116 12.94 13.13 3.88
CA THR A 116 12.69 11.76 4.38
C THR A 116 13.98 11.12 4.88
N THR A 117 15.07 11.25 4.13
CA THR A 117 16.39 10.70 4.50
C THR A 117 17.01 11.41 5.70
N GLU A 118 16.84 12.74 5.81
CA GLU A 118 17.26 13.51 6.98
C GLU A 118 16.58 13.00 8.26
N ARG A 119 15.32 12.59 8.13
CA ARG A 119 14.51 12.12 9.26
C ARG A 119 14.68 10.64 9.59
N PHE A 120 14.88 9.83 8.56
CA PHE A 120 15.15 8.40 8.68
C PHE A 120 16.39 8.06 7.84
N PRO A 121 17.60 8.22 8.42
CA PRO A 121 18.85 7.88 7.73
C PRO A 121 18.92 6.41 7.34
N SER A 122 18.26 5.55 8.13
CA SER A 122 18.14 4.12 7.87
C SER A 122 16.75 3.79 7.33
N VAL A 123 16.67 3.39 6.06
CA VAL A 123 15.44 2.89 5.44
C VAL A 123 14.92 1.64 6.16
N THR A 124 15.82 0.84 6.75
CA THR A 124 15.47 -0.35 7.53
C THR A 124 14.70 0.01 8.80
N GLU A 125 15.08 1.09 9.50
CA GLU A 125 14.38 1.53 10.71
C GLU A 125 12.99 2.10 10.37
N LEU A 126 12.89 2.87 9.27
CA LEU A 126 11.61 3.32 8.75
C LEU A 126 10.67 2.16 8.40
N ALA A 127 11.19 1.15 7.70
CA ALA A 127 10.42 -0.03 7.31
C ALA A 127 9.98 -0.86 8.53
N ARG A 128 10.86 -1.04 9.53
CA ARG A 128 10.52 -1.72 10.79
C ARG A 128 9.42 -0.99 11.56
N LEU A 129 9.50 0.34 11.66
CA LEU A 129 8.46 1.13 12.29
C LEU A 129 7.12 0.99 11.55
N ASP A 130 7.12 1.10 10.22
CA ASP A 130 5.91 0.91 9.41
C ASP A 130 5.33 -0.50 9.57
N ASP A 131 6.16 -1.54 9.52
CA ASP A 131 5.73 -2.93 9.71
C ASP A 131 5.13 -3.17 11.10
N ALA A 132 5.72 -2.58 12.15
CA ALA A 132 5.20 -2.67 13.51
C ALA A 132 3.85 -1.95 13.65
N LEU A 133 3.72 -0.72 13.13
CA LEU A 133 2.47 0.03 13.11
C LEU A 133 1.36 -0.72 12.37
N ARG A 134 1.66 -1.23 11.16
CA ARG A 134 0.71 -2.05 10.39
C ARG A 134 0.39 -3.35 11.09
N GLY A 135 1.37 -3.97 11.76
CA GLY A 135 1.18 -5.16 12.59
C GLY A 135 0.12 -4.95 13.66
N CYS A 136 0.18 -3.83 14.38
CA CYS A 136 -0.84 -3.43 15.35
C CYS A 136 -2.18 -3.12 14.70
N LEU A 137 -2.20 -2.39 13.58
CA LEU A 137 -3.44 -2.08 12.88
C LEU A 137 -4.18 -3.34 12.40
N ARG A 138 -3.46 -4.39 11.97
CA ARG A 138 -4.07 -5.67 11.55
C ARG A 138 -4.86 -6.35 12.65
N SER A 139 -4.50 -6.15 13.93
CA SER A 139 -5.21 -6.76 15.05
C SER A 139 -6.36 -5.90 15.57
N LEU A 140 -6.40 -4.59 15.27
CA LEU A 140 -7.46 -3.69 15.75
C LEU A 140 -8.90 -4.13 15.42
N PRO A 141 -9.23 -4.63 14.20
CA PRO A 141 -10.57 -5.13 13.91
C PRO A 141 -11.03 -6.23 14.85
N ALA A 142 -10.12 -7.11 15.29
CA ALA A 142 -10.43 -8.19 16.21
C ALA A 142 -10.64 -7.70 17.66
N ILE A 143 -10.01 -6.58 18.01
CA ILE A 143 -10.06 -5.99 19.36
C ILE A 143 -11.33 -5.13 19.55
N GLY A 144 -11.70 -4.38 18.52
CA GLY A 144 -12.70 -3.30 18.60
C GLY A 144 -14.13 -3.67 18.21
N CYS A 145 -14.36 -4.75 17.45
CA CYS A 145 -15.71 -5.19 17.08
C CYS A 145 -15.78 -6.71 16.97
N ASP A 146 -16.78 -7.32 17.62
CA ASP A 146 -17.17 -8.70 17.35
C ASP A 146 -17.98 -8.78 16.05
N TRP A 147 -17.27 -8.61 14.93
CA TRP A 147 -17.84 -8.62 13.59
C TRP A 147 -18.36 -10.01 13.19
N SER A 148 -17.95 -11.07 13.90
CA SER A 148 -18.31 -12.46 13.63
C SER A 148 -19.81 -12.72 13.84
N ALA A 149 -20.44 -11.97 14.74
CA ALA A 149 -21.88 -12.01 15.01
C ALA A 149 -22.73 -11.49 13.84
N CYS A 150 -22.16 -10.65 12.97
CA CYS A 150 -22.87 -10.06 11.83
C CYS A 150 -22.78 -10.91 10.55
N LEU A 151 -22.00 -12.00 10.54
CA LEU A 151 -21.87 -12.84 9.35
C LEU A 151 -23.08 -13.79 9.19
N PRO A 152 -23.70 -13.84 8.00
CA PRO A 152 -24.75 -14.82 7.71
C PRO A 152 -24.19 -16.26 7.65
N VAL A 153 -22.90 -16.42 7.36
CA VAL A 153 -22.22 -17.72 7.27
C VAL A 153 -21.13 -17.82 8.34
N LYS A 154 -21.31 -18.71 9.32
CA LYS A 154 -20.40 -18.90 10.47
C LYS A 154 -19.29 -19.93 10.23
N GLN A 155 -18.94 -20.21 8.98
CA GLN A 155 -17.89 -21.19 8.66
C GLN A 155 -16.50 -20.67 9.11
N PRO A 156 -15.66 -21.49 9.78
CA PRO A 156 -14.38 -21.03 10.32
C PRO A 156 -13.44 -20.40 9.28
N HIS A 157 -13.43 -20.96 8.07
CA HIS A 157 -12.61 -20.46 6.97
C HIS A 157 -13.08 -19.10 6.45
N VAL A 158 -14.39 -18.90 6.34
CA VAL A 158 -14.99 -17.62 5.92
C VAL A 158 -14.73 -16.57 6.99
N VAL A 159 -14.87 -16.93 8.26
CA VAL A 159 -14.59 -16.02 9.37
C VAL A 159 -13.12 -15.57 9.33
N LYS A 160 -12.19 -16.52 9.17
CA LYS A 160 -10.75 -16.20 9.08
C LYS A 160 -10.43 -15.33 7.85
N ALA A 161 -11.03 -15.62 6.69
CA ALA A 161 -10.81 -14.87 5.47
C ALA A 161 -11.30 -13.42 5.59
N VAL A 162 -12.49 -13.20 6.16
CA VAL A 162 -13.00 -11.85 6.39
C VAL A 162 -12.14 -11.14 7.44
N GLN A 163 -11.72 -11.79 8.52
CA GLN A 163 -10.81 -11.18 9.49
C GLN A 163 -9.50 -10.72 8.84
N MET A 164 -8.92 -11.55 7.97
CA MET A 164 -7.72 -11.19 7.20
C MET A 164 -7.97 -9.98 6.30
N ALA A 165 -9.12 -9.92 5.61
CA ALA A 165 -9.47 -8.79 4.78
C ALA A 165 -9.66 -7.50 5.59
N LEU A 166 -10.37 -7.56 6.73
CA LEU A 166 -10.54 -6.43 7.65
C LEU A 166 -9.20 -5.95 8.19
N GLY A 167 -8.32 -6.88 8.59
CA GLY A 167 -6.96 -6.61 9.04
C GLY A 167 -6.11 -5.96 7.95
N GLN A 168 -6.27 -6.38 6.69
CA GLN A 168 -5.54 -5.80 5.57
C GLN A 168 -6.02 -4.38 5.25
N VAL A 169 -7.32 -4.11 5.31
CA VAL A 169 -7.86 -2.74 5.21
C VAL A 169 -7.29 -1.88 6.32
N ALA A 170 -7.28 -2.39 7.56
CA ALA A 170 -6.70 -1.69 8.70
C ALA A 170 -5.22 -1.39 8.53
N ALA A 171 -4.42 -2.36 8.10
CA ALA A 171 -2.98 -2.20 7.83
C ALA A 171 -2.69 -1.16 6.74
N SER A 172 -3.62 -0.99 5.81
CA SER A 172 -3.46 -0.04 4.72
C SER A 172 -3.58 1.40 5.24
N VAL A 173 -4.21 1.61 6.40
CA VAL A 173 -4.21 2.90 7.10
C VAL A 173 -2.88 3.22 7.80
N GLY A 174 -1.93 2.27 7.83
CA GLY A 174 -0.58 2.50 8.35
C GLY A 174 0.12 3.69 7.70
N ASP A 175 -0.17 3.97 6.43
CA ASP A 175 0.32 5.14 5.70
C ASP A 175 -0.02 6.46 6.43
N VAL A 176 -1.19 6.54 7.05
CA VAL A 176 -1.65 7.72 7.81
C VAL A 176 -0.89 7.87 9.13
N LEU A 177 -0.63 6.77 9.83
CA LEU A 177 0.16 6.79 11.06
C LEU A 177 1.61 7.17 10.77
N LEU A 178 2.18 6.59 9.71
CA LEU A 178 3.53 6.91 9.28
C LEU A 178 3.64 8.39 8.88
N ALA A 179 2.64 8.94 8.21
CA ALA A 179 2.55 10.36 7.91
C ALA A 179 2.51 11.22 9.20
N ALA A 180 1.80 10.80 10.25
CA ALA A 180 1.81 11.47 11.55
C ALA A 180 3.19 11.45 12.23
N VAL A 181 3.92 10.34 12.13
CA VAL A 181 5.33 10.25 12.58
C VAL A 181 6.22 11.19 11.76
N LEU A 182 6.06 11.20 10.44
CA LEU A 182 6.74 12.11 9.51
C LEU A 182 6.32 13.58 9.69
N ARG A 183 5.31 13.88 10.52
CA ARG A 183 4.96 15.26 10.90
C ARG A 183 5.72 15.71 12.15
N ARG A 184 5.71 14.90 13.22
CA ARG A 184 6.35 15.21 14.52
C ARG A 184 7.86 15.00 14.50
N LYS A 185 8.65 16.08 14.44
CA LYS A 185 10.13 16.06 14.32
C LYS A 185 10.80 15.60 15.63
N ASP A 186 10.29 14.53 16.22
CA ASP A 186 10.72 14.02 17.52
C ASP A 186 12.03 13.23 17.35
N ALA A 187 12.89 13.29 18.37
CA ALA A 187 14.16 12.55 18.38
C ALA A 187 13.95 11.03 18.35
N ASN A 188 12.85 10.54 18.93
CA ASN A 188 12.47 9.13 18.89
C ASN A 188 11.16 8.94 18.09
N ALA A 189 11.30 8.52 16.84
CA ALA A 189 10.17 8.27 15.93
C ALA A 189 9.22 7.16 16.41
N TRP A 190 9.71 6.18 17.18
CA TRP A 190 8.90 5.11 17.75
C TRP A 190 7.90 5.63 18.77
N ARG A 191 8.28 6.67 19.53
CA ARG A 191 7.39 7.33 20.49
C ARG A 191 6.25 8.07 19.77
N SER A 192 6.55 8.78 18.69
CA SER A 192 5.53 9.43 17.87
C SER A 192 4.60 8.40 17.23
N GLY A 193 5.16 7.26 16.78
CA GLY A 193 4.40 6.16 16.19
C GLY A 193 3.43 5.52 17.19
N LEU A 194 3.91 5.25 18.41
CA LEU A 194 3.09 4.73 19.49
C LEU A 194 1.94 5.68 19.84
N ALA A 195 2.24 6.97 19.99
CA ALA A 195 1.20 7.99 20.26
C ALA A 195 0.17 8.06 19.13
N ALA A 196 0.61 8.01 17.87
CA ALA A 196 -0.28 8.03 16.72
C ALA A 196 -1.19 6.79 16.66
N LEU A 197 -0.63 5.61 16.96
CA LEU A 197 -1.37 4.35 17.05
C LEU A 197 -2.38 4.38 18.19
N GLU A 198 -2.00 4.87 19.37
CA GLU A 198 -2.89 5.00 20.53
C GLU A 198 -4.08 5.91 20.21
N SER A 199 -3.84 7.07 19.59
CA SER A 199 -4.90 7.96 19.10
C SER A 199 -5.81 7.29 18.06
N CYS A 200 -5.26 6.45 17.19
CA CYS A 200 -6.04 5.67 16.23
C CYS A 200 -6.90 4.59 16.89
N ALA A 201 -6.35 3.90 17.90
CA ALA A 201 -7.05 2.85 18.62
C ALA A 201 -8.24 3.42 19.42
N ALA A 202 -8.08 4.59 20.02
CA ALA A 202 -9.11 5.26 20.81
C ALA A 202 -10.42 5.51 20.04
N GLN A 203 -10.35 5.80 18.74
CA GLN A 203 -11.53 6.03 17.88
C GLN A 203 -11.67 5.01 16.75
N TRP A 204 -11.13 3.80 16.93
CA TRP A 204 -11.09 2.78 15.88
C TRP A 204 -12.44 2.55 15.18
N PRO A 205 -13.59 2.39 15.88
CA PRO A 205 -14.86 2.09 15.21
C PRO A 205 -15.33 3.21 14.26
N ARG A 206 -15.01 4.47 14.57
CA ARG A 206 -15.36 5.61 13.71
C ARG A 206 -14.42 5.72 12.52
N PHE A 207 -13.13 5.53 12.76
CA PHE A 207 -12.12 5.62 11.73
C PHE A 207 -12.19 4.47 10.72
N TYR A 208 -12.43 3.24 11.21
CA TYR A 208 -12.52 2.06 10.38
C TYR A 208 -13.63 2.17 9.33
N LYS A 209 -14.78 2.74 9.67
CA LYS A 209 -15.87 2.96 8.71
C LYS A 209 -15.39 3.82 7.53
N ASN A 210 -14.79 4.99 7.81
CA ASN A 210 -14.28 5.88 6.79
C ASN A 210 -13.15 5.23 5.96
N ALA A 211 -12.26 4.48 6.62
CA ALA A 211 -11.21 3.70 5.95
C ALA A 211 -11.79 2.62 5.03
N ALA A 212 -12.75 1.83 5.50
CA ALA A 212 -13.40 0.78 4.72
C ALA A 212 -14.11 1.36 3.49
N TRP A 213 -14.77 2.50 3.62
CA TRP A 213 -15.38 3.21 2.49
C TRP A 213 -14.33 3.66 1.47
N MET A 214 -13.23 4.28 1.91
CA MET A 214 -12.14 4.71 1.03
C MET A 214 -11.46 3.53 0.33
N TYR A 215 -11.17 2.44 1.03
CA TYR A 215 -10.60 1.24 0.41
C TYR A 215 -11.62 0.55 -0.52
N GLY A 216 -12.92 0.59 -0.21
CA GLY A 216 -13.97 0.18 -1.12
C GLY A 216 -13.92 0.95 -2.45
N PHE A 217 -13.77 2.27 -2.38
CA PHE A 217 -13.56 3.12 -3.57
C PHE A 217 -12.29 2.72 -4.35
N VAL A 218 -11.16 2.49 -3.66
CA VAL A 218 -9.90 2.07 -4.30
C VAL A 218 -10.05 0.75 -5.03
N TYR A 219 -10.67 -0.26 -4.42
CA TYR A 219 -10.85 -1.56 -5.05
C TYR A 219 -11.91 -1.54 -6.15
N ALA A 220 -12.97 -0.75 -6.01
CA ALA A 220 -13.95 -0.53 -7.08
C ALA A 220 -13.28 0.15 -8.29
N GLY A 221 -12.51 1.21 -8.07
CA GLY A 221 -11.75 1.89 -9.13
C GLY A 221 -10.72 0.97 -9.79
N TRP A 222 -10.06 0.09 -9.01
CA TRP A 222 -9.16 -0.92 -9.55
C TRP A 222 -9.89 -1.94 -10.42
N LEU A 223 -11.05 -2.43 -9.98
CA LEU A 223 -11.88 -3.36 -10.76
C LEU A 223 -12.33 -2.74 -12.08
N VAL A 224 -12.80 -1.50 -12.06
CA VAL A 224 -13.17 -0.77 -13.28
C VAL A 224 -11.96 -0.61 -14.21
N SER A 225 -10.82 -0.20 -13.66
CA SER A 225 -9.56 -0.06 -14.42
C SER A 225 -9.14 -1.39 -15.06
N PHE A 226 -9.28 -2.49 -14.32
CA PHE A 226 -9.02 -3.83 -14.81
C PHE A 226 -9.92 -4.21 -15.99
N LEU A 227 -11.23 -4.02 -15.87
CA LEU A 227 -12.18 -4.32 -16.95
C LEU A 227 -11.88 -3.49 -18.21
N VAL A 228 -11.52 -2.22 -18.06
CA VAL A 228 -11.17 -1.35 -19.20
C VAL A 228 -9.86 -1.80 -19.85
N ILE A 229 -8.83 -2.12 -19.06
CA ILE A 229 -7.50 -2.53 -19.56
C ILE A 229 -7.54 -3.92 -20.21
N GLN A 230 -8.46 -4.80 -19.81
CA GLN A 230 -8.63 -6.09 -20.45
C GLN A 230 -8.88 -5.96 -21.96
N VAL A 231 -9.71 -4.99 -22.39
CA VAL A 231 -10.07 -4.82 -23.80
C VAL A 231 -8.82 -4.68 -24.71
N PRO A 232 -7.92 -3.69 -24.52
CA PRO A 232 -6.73 -3.59 -25.35
C PRO A 232 -5.76 -4.76 -25.15
N VAL A 233 -5.63 -5.31 -23.94
CA VAL A 233 -4.69 -6.42 -23.69
C VAL A 233 -5.12 -7.70 -24.42
N PHE A 234 -6.41 -8.03 -24.40
CA PHE A 234 -6.93 -9.18 -25.12
C PHE A 234 -6.91 -8.97 -26.64
N ASN A 235 -7.16 -7.75 -27.13
CA ASN A 235 -7.02 -7.43 -28.54
C ASN A 235 -5.57 -7.62 -29.05
N ILE A 236 -4.58 -7.17 -28.27
CA ILE A 236 -3.17 -7.41 -28.59
C ILE A 236 -2.86 -8.91 -28.58
N ALA A 237 -3.35 -9.63 -27.56
CA ALA A 237 -3.11 -11.07 -27.45
C ALA A 237 -3.74 -11.87 -28.60
N ALA A 238 -4.92 -11.49 -29.07
CA ALA A 238 -5.60 -12.12 -30.20
C ALA A 238 -4.90 -11.87 -31.54
N ALA A 239 -4.11 -10.80 -31.65
CA ALA A 239 -3.30 -10.52 -32.83
C ALA A 239 -1.99 -11.32 -32.88
N LEU A 240 -1.60 -11.99 -31.78
CA LEU A 240 -0.39 -12.80 -31.75
C LEU A 240 -0.64 -14.15 -32.45
N PRO A 241 0.33 -14.66 -33.24
CA PRO A 241 0.22 -15.94 -33.94
C PRO A 241 0.27 -17.18 -33.01
N MET A 242 0.36 -16.96 -31.69
CA MET A 242 0.48 -18.00 -30.67
C MET A 242 -0.56 -17.77 -29.56
N SER A 243 -1.06 -18.87 -28.96
CA SER A 243 -1.94 -18.79 -27.80
C SER A 243 -1.21 -18.21 -26.60
N ALA A 244 -1.65 -17.04 -26.15
CA ALA A 244 -1.11 -16.38 -24.96
C ALA A 244 -1.62 -17.00 -23.64
N GLY A 245 -2.56 -17.95 -23.69
CA GLY A 245 -3.07 -18.65 -22.51
C GLY A 245 -3.60 -17.70 -21.43
N ILE A 246 -3.13 -17.87 -20.19
CA ILE A 246 -3.52 -17.05 -19.03
C ILE A 246 -2.80 -15.67 -18.96
N TRP A 247 -1.74 -15.47 -19.76
CA TRP A 247 -0.89 -14.28 -19.65
C TRP A 247 -1.58 -12.93 -19.92
N PRO A 248 -2.52 -12.81 -20.89
CA PRO A 248 -3.26 -11.56 -21.08
C PRO A 248 -4.04 -11.15 -19.83
N LEU A 249 -4.59 -12.13 -19.10
CA LEU A 249 -5.27 -11.88 -17.83
C LEU A 249 -4.28 -11.38 -16.77
N VAL A 250 -3.12 -12.05 -16.62
CA VAL A 250 -2.07 -11.64 -15.67
C VAL A 250 -1.55 -10.23 -15.98
N PHE A 251 -1.37 -9.91 -17.26
CA PHE A 251 -0.94 -8.59 -17.72
C PHE A 251 -1.98 -7.50 -17.46
N ALA A 252 -3.27 -7.78 -17.68
CA ALA A 252 -4.33 -6.84 -17.33
C ALA A 252 -4.39 -6.59 -15.81
N ILE A 253 -4.21 -7.63 -14.98
CA ILE A 253 -4.12 -7.49 -13.52
C ILE A 253 -2.91 -6.63 -13.13
N ALA A 254 -1.73 -6.89 -13.71
CA ALA A 254 -0.51 -6.14 -13.42
C ALA A 254 -0.63 -4.65 -13.81
N LEU A 255 -1.14 -4.34 -15.00
CA LEU A 255 -1.33 -2.96 -15.46
C LEU A 255 -2.40 -2.21 -14.66
N SER A 256 -3.53 -2.84 -14.36
CA SER A 256 -4.55 -2.22 -13.51
C SER A 256 -4.05 -1.96 -12.09
N TRP A 257 -3.18 -2.83 -11.56
CA TRP A 257 -2.52 -2.60 -10.28
C TRP A 257 -1.65 -1.34 -10.29
N VAL A 258 -1.00 -1.01 -11.41
CA VAL A 258 -0.25 0.25 -11.56
C VAL A 258 -1.16 1.46 -11.35
N LEU A 259 -2.35 1.47 -11.96
CA LEU A 259 -3.32 2.57 -11.78
C LEU A 259 -3.78 2.69 -10.32
N LYS A 260 -4.07 1.54 -9.69
CA LYS A 260 -4.45 1.49 -8.27
C LYS A 260 -3.35 2.08 -7.37
N ALA A 261 -2.11 1.64 -7.54
CA ALA A 261 -0.98 2.05 -6.70
C ALA A 261 -0.54 3.50 -6.92
N ALA A 262 -0.69 3.99 -8.16
CA ALA A 262 -0.27 5.32 -8.58
C ALA A 262 -1.27 6.42 -8.23
N PHE A 263 -2.57 6.16 -8.39
CA PHE A 263 -3.60 7.21 -8.26
C PHE A 263 -4.57 6.94 -7.11
N LEU A 264 -5.21 5.77 -7.09
CA LEU A 264 -6.31 5.50 -6.16
C LEU A 264 -5.82 5.45 -4.70
N GLU A 265 -4.69 4.78 -4.45
CA GLU A 265 -4.10 4.69 -3.10
C GLU A 265 -3.72 6.07 -2.54
N PRO A 266 -2.96 6.93 -3.26
CA PRO A 266 -2.72 8.31 -2.84
C PRO A 266 -3.97 9.12 -2.49
N ILE A 267 -5.02 9.03 -3.30
CA ILE A 267 -6.29 9.76 -3.06
C ILE A 267 -6.90 9.31 -1.73
N ALA A 268 -7.02 8.00 -1.53
CA ALA A 268 -7.56 7.44 -0.29
C ALA A 268 -6.71 7.84 0.93
N THR A 269 -5.39 7.76 0.81
CA THR A 269 -4.46 8.13 1.89
C THR A 269 -4.56 9.61 2.24
N ALA A 270 -4.59 10.50 1.25
CA ALA A 270 -4.74 11.95 1.48
C ALA A 270 -6.04 12.27 2.21
N ALA A 271 -7.14 11.63 1.81
CA ALA A 271 -8.45 11.85 2.42
C ALA A 271 -8.54 11.30 3.86
N LEU A 272 -7.95 10.12 4.13
CA LEU A 272 -7.88 9.55 5.47
C LEU A 272 -6.93 10.33 6.38
N LEU A 273 -5.84 10.86 5.83
CA LEU A 273 -4.93 11.76 6.52
C LEU A 273 -5.66 13.04 6.95
N GLU A 274 -6.53 13.58 6.08
CA GLU A 274 -7.34 14.75 6.40
C GLU A 274 -8.16 14.53 7.68
N TYR A 275 -8.92 13.42 7.66
CA TYR A 275 -9.79 12.98 8.75
C TYR A 275 -9.01 12.69 10.04
N TYR A 276 -7.89 11.97 9.96
CA TYR A 276 -7.10 11.55 11.12
C TYR A 276 -6.67 12.74 11.99
N PHE A 277 -5.99 13.72 11.40
CA PHE A 277 -5.50 14.87 12.16
C PHE A 277 -6.63 15.82 12.59
N LYS A 278 -7.78 15.81 11.91
CA LYS A 278 -8.93 16.65 12.30
C LYS A 278 -9.69 16.06 13.49
N HIS A 279 -9.80 14.74 13.58
CA HIS A 279 -10.73 14.08 14.50
C HIS A 279 -10.09 13.13 15.51
N MET A 280 -8.84 12.71 15.34
CA MET A 280 -8.22 11.68 16.18
C MET A 280 -6.95 12.12 16.89
N GLU A 281 -6.22 13.11 16.38
CA GLU A 281 -4.94 13.53 16.95
C GLU A 281 -5.08 13.93 18.43
N GLY A 282 -4.21 13.37 19.29
CA GLY A 282 -4.11 13.72 20.71
C GLY A 282 -5.01 12.92 21.64
N GLN A 283 -5.74 11.93 21.13
CA GLN A 283 -6.60 11.08 21.96
C GLN A 283 -5.83 9.90 22.55
N THR A 284 -6.26 9.50 23.75
CA THR A 284 -5.69 8.36 24.47
C THR A 284 -6.71 7.23 24.56
N PRO A 285 -6.32 5.98 24.27
CA PRO A 285 -7.20 4.84 24.40
C PRO A 285 -7.49 4.57 25.87
N ASP A 286 -8.67 4.02 26.15
CA ASP A 286 -9.07 3.56 27.47
C ASP A 286 -8.20 2.37 27.94
N ALA A 287 -8.17 2.15 29.26
CA ALA A 287 -7.32 1.13 29.87
C ALA A 287 -7.61 -0.28 29.32
N ALA A 288 -8.87 -0.60 29.00
CA ALA A 288 -9.24 -1.90 28.44
C ALA A 288 -8.74 -2.09 27.00
N CYS A 289 -8.84 -1.08 26.15
CA CYS A 289 -8.24 -1.12 24.81
C CYS A 289 -6.72 -1.29 24.89
N ARG A 290 -6.06 -0.53 25.78
CA ARG A 290 -4.61 -0.61 25.98
C ARG A 290 -4.17 -2.00 26.47
N ALA A 291 -4.93 -2.62 27.37
CA ALA A 291 -4.65 -3.98 27.83
C ALA A 291 -4.72 -5.00 26.68
N LYS A 292 -5.73 -4.91 25.81
CA LYS A 292 -5.84 -5.78 24.63
C LYS A 292 -4.72 -5.53 23.61
N LEU A 293 -4.30 -4.28 23.43
CA LEU A 293 -3.15 -3.95 22.58
C LEU A 293 -1.86 -4.55 23.13
N ALA A 294 -1.68 -4.60 24.45
CA ALA A 294 -0.50 -5.18 25.10
C ALA A 294 -0.29 -6.68 24.80
N GLU A 295 -1.34 -7.40 24.41
CA GLU A 295 -1.24 -8.80 23.99
C GLU A 295 -0.55 -8.93 22.61
N VAL A 296 -0.62 -7.90 21.77
CA VAL A 296 -0.08 -7.88 20.41
C VAL A 296 1.44 -7.74 20.46
N ALA A 297 2.16 -8.69 19.85
CA ALA A 297 3.63 -8.68 19.83
C ALA A 297 4.22 -7.39 19.21
N ALA A 298 3.65 -6.92 18.10
CA ALA A 298 4.07 -5.68 17.45
C ALA A 298 3.89 -4.44 18.36
N TYR A 299 2.86 -4.44 19.22
CA TYR A 299 2.62 -3.33 20.15
C TYR A 299 3.64 -3.33 21.28
N ARG A 300 3.99 -4.51 21.80
CA ARG A 300 5.07 -4.66 22.79
C ARG A 300 6.42 -4.21 22.22
N GLU A 301 6.68 -4.51 20.95
CA GLU A 301 7.88 -4.02 20.25
C GLU A 301 7.89 -2.48 20.15
N LEU A 302 6.77 -1.86 19.73
CA LEU A 302 6.63 -0.40 19.70
C LEU A 302 6.87 0.22 21.08
N GLN A 303 6.32 -0.35 22.15
CA GLN A 303 6.52 0.15 23.51
C GLN A 303 7.98 0.03 23.95
N ALA A 304 8.61 -1.12 23.72
CA ALA A 304 10.01 -1.35 24.08
C ALA A 304 10.95 -0.36 23.35
N ARG A 305 10.73 -0.12 22.05
CA ARG A 305 11.52 0.83 21.25
C ARG A 305 11.21 2.29 21.56
N ALA A 306 9.97 2.61 21.93
CA ALA A 306 9.61 3.95 22.38
C ALA A 306 10.20 4.30 23.76
N ALA A 307 10.45 3.30 24.60
CA ALA A 307 11.11 3.44 25.90
C ALA A 307 12.64 3.40 25.82
N GLY A 308 13.20 2.75 24.79
CA GLY A 308 14.63 2.78 24.49
C GLY A 308 15.04 4.12 23.89
N ASN A 309 16.15 4.68 24.37
CA ASN A 309 16.82 5.84 23.75
C ASN A 309 17.63 5.39 22.53
#